data_AF-S4NX12-F1
#
_entry.id   AF-S4NX12-F1
#
_cell.length_a   1.000
_cell.length_b   1.000
_cell.length_c   1.000
_cell.angle_alpha   90.00
_cell.angle_beta   90.00
_cell.angle_gamma   90.00
#
_symmetry.space_group_name_H-M   'P 1'
#
loop_
_entity.id
_entity.type
_entity.pdbx_description
1 polymer ?
#
loop_
_entity_poly.entity_id
_entity_poly.type
_entity_poly.pdbx_seq_one_letter_code
_entity_poly.pdbx_strand_id
1 'polypeptide(L)'
;PNLAKLTAILDPNHRIDYQPVDHLPASLVASMKWCLTYNARSRPSVRELLAVKHLQPPRATLPQPLLDRLRSHVSPEEFRLLQQAQI
;
A
#
# COMPACT_ATOMS: atom_id res chain seq x y z
N PRO A 1 12.97 22.56 -17.16
CA PRO A 1 12.90 21.33 -16.32
C PRO A 1 11.55 20.59 -16.40
N ASN A 2 10.41 21.28 -16.26
CA ASN A 2 9.08 20.61 -16.19
C ASN A 2 8.63 19.98 -17.53
N LEU A 3 8.98 20.59 -18.65
CA LEU A 3 8.61 20.11 -19.99
C LEU A 3 9.27 18.77 -20.36
N ALA A 4 10.56 18.58 -20.02
CA ALA A 4 11.26 17.32 -20.26
C ALA A 4 10.64 16.15 -19.47
N LYS A 5 10.13 16.42 -18.26
CA LYS A 5 9.45 15.42 -17.44
C LYS A 5 8.08 15.06 -18.01
N LEU A 6 7.29 16.06 -18.40
CA LEU A 6 5.96 15.85 -18.98
C LEU A 6 6.04 15.11 -20.32
N THR A 7 7.02 15.44 -21.15
CA THR A 7 7.24 14.76 -22.43
C THR A 7 7.54 13.26 -22.23
N ALA A 8 8.37 12.90 -21.26
CA ALA A 8 8.61 11.49 -20.93
C ALA A 8 7.36 10.76 -20.40
N ILE A 9 6.51 11.44 -19.60
CA ILE A 9 5.26 10.85 -19.07
C ILE A 9 4.22 10.62 -20.18
N LEU A 10 4.16 11.53 -21.16
CA LEU A 10 3.20 11.49 -22.26
C LEU A 10 3.66 10.65 -23.45
N ASP A 11 4.92 10.20 -23.46
CA ASP A 11 5.45 9.35 -24.53
C ASP A 11 5.08 7.86 -24.29
N PRO A 12 4.26 7.24 -25.15
CA PRO A 12 3.90 5.82 -25.03
C PRO A 12 5.09 4.87 -25.24
N ASN A 13 6.16 5.33 -25.87
CA ASN A 13 7.37 4.54 -26.09
C ASN A 13 8.38 4.69 -24.94
N HIS A 14 8.18 5.66 -24.06
CA HIS A 14 9.02 5.82 -22.90
C HIS A 14 8.81 4.63 -21.96
N ARG A 15 9.90 3.91 -21.70
CA ARG A 15 9.91 2.77 -20.79
C ARG A 15 10.38 3.24 -19.43
N ILE A 16 9.58 2.97 -18.41
CA ILE A 16 9.98 3.12 -17.02
C ILE A 16 10.97 1.99 -16.72
N ASP A 17 12.18 2.36 -16.30
CA ASP A 17 13.19 1.42 -15.86
C ASP A 17 12.90 0.95 -14.42
N TYR A 18 12.87 -0.36 -14.22
CA TYR A 18 12.59 -0.98 -12.92
C TYR A 18 13.82 -1.78 -12.49
N GLN A 19 14.65 -1.14 -11.68
CA GLN A 19 15.83 -1.78 -11.09
C GLN A 19 15.44 -3.01 -10.24
N PRO A 20 16.26 -4.08 -10.23
CA PRO A 20 16.04 -5.22 -9.34
C PRO A 20 16.02 -4.80 -7.87
N VAL A 21 15.01 -5.26 -7.12
CA VAL A 21 14.80 -4.89 -5.71
C VAL A 21 14.44 -6.13 -4.90
N ASP A 22 15.45 -6.77 -4.31
CA ASP A 22 15.28 -8.04 -3.57
C ASP A 22 14.58 -7.87 -2.22
N HIS A 23 14.57 -6.65 -1.68
CA HIS A 23 13.96 -6.33 -0.38
C HIS A 23 12.43 -6.16 -0.45
N LEU A 24 11.83 -6.16 -1.65
CA LEU A 24 10.40 -5.94 -1.84
C LEU A 24 9.68 -7.22 -2.29
N PRO A 25 8.44 -7.45 -1.84
CA PRO A 25 7.63 -8.53 -2.37
C PRO A 25 7.41 -8.38 -3.88
N ALA A 26 7.55 -9.47 -4.63
CA ALA A 26 7.32 -9.47 -6.08
C ALA A 26 5.92 -8.96 -6.46
N SER A 27 4.92 -9.22 -5.61
CA SER A 27 3.56 -8.72 -5.80
C SER A 27 3.49 -7.20 -5.75
N LEU A 28 4.28 -6.53 -4.90
CA LEU A 28 4.33 -5.07 -4.82
C LEU A 28 4.92 -4.45 -6.07
N VAL A 29 6.02 -5.01 -6.55
CA VAL A 29 6.65 -4.58 -7.81
C VAL A 29 5.69 -4.77 -8.98
N ALA A 30 4.96 -5.89 -9.03
CA ALA A 30 3.95 -6.15 -10.06
C ALA A 30 2.79 -5.16 -10.00
N SER A 31 2.24 -4.87 -8.82
CA SER A 31 1.17 -3.88 -8.65
C SER A 31 1.62 -2.49 -9.05
N MET A 32 2.84 -2.08 -8.69
CA MET A 32 3.40 -0.79 -9.11
C MET A 32 3.51 -0.68 -10.64
N LYS A 33 4.04 -1.73 -11.31
CA LYS A 33 4.12 -1.79 -12.78
C LYS A 33 2.74 -1.68 -13.42
N TRP A 34 1.75 -2.38 -12.86
CA TRP A 34 0.38 -2.36 -13.37
C TRP A 34 -0.24 -0.95 -13.28
N CYS A 35 -0.08 -0.25 -12.15
CA CYS A 35 -0.54 1.12 -11.95
C CYS A 35 0.09 2.14 -12.92
N LEU A 36 1.35 1.93 -13.30
CA LEU A 36 2.11 2.86 -14.15
C LEU A 36 1.99 2.55 -15.65
N THR A 37 1.05 1.69 -16.05
CA THR A 37 0.78 1.39 -17.46
C THR A 37 0.31 2.66 -18.18
N TYR A 38 0.91 2.97 -19.35
CA TYR A 38 0.59 4.19 -20.11
C TYR A 38 -0.91 4.32 -20.38
N ASN A 39 -1.53 3.28 -20.96
CA ASN A 39 -2.97 3.26 -21.22
C ASN A 39 -3.76 3.24 -19.90
N ALA A 40 -4.42 4.34 -19.58
CA ALA A 40 -5.22 4.49 -18.37
C ALA A 40 -6.34 3.45 -18.24
N ARG A 41 -6.91 2.96 -19.35
CA ARG A 41 -7.96 1.93 -19.33
C ARG A 41 -7.43 0.54 -18.98
N SER A 42 -6.13 0.31 -19.12
CA SER A 42 -5.46 -0.95 -18.77
C SER A 42 -4.92 -0.96 -17.33
N ARG A 43 -4.98 0.17 -16.63
CA ARG A 43 -4.60 0.28 -15.22
C ARG A 43 -5.62 -0.43 -14.34
N PRO A 44 -5.22 -0.92 -13.16
CA PRO A 44 -6.14 -1.56 -12.23
C PRO A 44 -7.14 -0.56 -11.67
N SER A 45 -8.34 -1.04 -11.41
CA SER A 45 -9.28 -0.39 -10.50
C SER A 45 -8.82 -0.49 -9.05
N VAL A 46 -9.35 0.39 -8.20
CA VAL A 46 -9.10 0.34 -6.75
C VAL A 46 -9.50 -1.01 -6.15
N ARG A 47 -10.61 -1.58 -6.62
CA ARG A 47 -11.09 -2.89 -6.16
C ARG A 47 -10.10 -4.02 -6.47
N GLU A 48 -9.50 -4.00 -7.66
CA GLU A 48 -8.49 -5.00 -8.05
C GLU A 48 -7.20 -4.85 -7.24
N LEU A 49 -6.78 -3.61 -6.93
CA LEU A 49 -5.64 -3.37 -6.05
C LEU A 49 -5.86 -3.91 -4.64
N LEU A 50 -7.05 -3.72 -4.07
CA LEU A 50 -7.41 -4.24 -2.74
C LEU A 50 -7.49 -5.77 -2.69
N ALA A 51 -7.61 -6.45 -3.84
CA ALA A 51 -7.52 -7.91 -3.90
C ALA A 51 -6.07 -8.41 -3.73
N VAL A 52 -5.07 -7.54 -3.90
CA VAL A 52 -3.67 -7.92 -3.73
C VAL A 52 -3.30 -7.92 -2.25
N LYS A 53 -2.96 -9.11 -1.71
CA LYS A 53 -2.73 -9.34 -0.28
C LYS A 53 -1.80 -8.32 0.41
N HIS A 54 -0.73 -7.89 -0.25
CA HIS A 54 0.24 -6.97 0.37
C HIS A 54 -0.25 -5.50 0.38
N LEU A 55 -1.28 -5.15 -0.39
CA LEU A 55 -1.91 -3.82 -0.39
C LEU A 55 -3.10 -3.75 0.57
N GLN A 56 -3.50 -4.89 1.15
CA GLN A 56 -4.54 -4.89 2.16
C GLN A 56 -4.02 -4.23 3.44
N PRO A 57 -4.87 -3.48 4.14
CA PRO A 57 -4.51 -2.99 5.47
C PRO A 57 -4.11 -4.19 6.33
N PRO A 58 -3.04 -4.04 7.14
CA PRO A 58 -2.56 -5.12 7.98
C PRO A 58 -3.63 -5.43 9.01
N ARG A 59 -4.39 -6.52 8.78
CA ARG A 59 -5.33 -7.11 9.75
C ARG A 59 -4.57 -7.71 10.92
N ALA A 60 -3.93 -6.84 11.69
CA ALA A 60 -3.20 -7.15 12.88
C ALA A 60 -3.93 -6.55 14.06
N THR A 61 -3.81 -7.21 15.21
CA THR A 61 -4.20 -6.58 16.47
C THR A 61 -3.28 -5.41 16.77
N LEU A 62 -3.75 -4.45 17.55
CA LEU A 62 -2.90 -3.37 18.05
C LEU A 62 -1.62 -3.94 18.71
N PRO A 63 -0.44 -3.35 18.47
CA PRO A 63 0.80 -3.82 19.08
C PRO A 63 0.70 -3.82 20.62
N GLN A 64 1.19 -4.89 21.26
CA GLN A 64 1.16 -5.02 22.71
C GLN A 64 1.74 -3.81 23.48
N PRO A 65 2.87 -3.20 23.06
CA PRO A 65 3.42 -2.03 23.75
C PRO A 65 2.48 -0.81 23.73
N LEU A 66 1.62 -0.70 22.72
CA LEU A 66 0.64 0.37 22.61
C LEU A 66 -0.59 0.06 23.48
N LEU A 67 -1.04 -1.19 23.52
CA LEU A 67 -2.08 -1.63 24.47
C LEU A 67 -1.66 -1.38 25.92
N ASP A 68 -0.42 -1.72 26.29
CA ASP A 68 0.08 -1.53 27.65
C ASP A 68 0.07 -0.05 28.08
N ARG A 69 0.37 0.88 27.15
CA ARG A 69 0.28 2.32 27.39
C ARG A 69 -1.16 2.81 27.51
N LEU A 70 -2.08 2.27 26.70
CA LEU A 70 -3.49 2.69 26.71
C LEU A 70 -4.24 2.19 27.95
N ARG A 71 -3.78 1.11 28.58
CA ARG A 71 -4.45 0.46 29.72
C ARG A 71 -4.79 1.42 30.88
N SER A 72 -3.96 2.42 31.16
CA SER A 72 -4.20 3.40 32.23
C SER A 72 -5.09 4.58 31.82
N HIS A 73 -5.42 4.70 30.52
CA HIS A 73 -6.13 5.85 29.96
C HIS A 73 -7.54 5.50 29.46
N VAL A 74 -7.94 4.23 29.54
CA VAL A 74 -9.23 3.73 29.08
C VAL A 74 -9.89 2.88 30.16
N SER A 75 -11.21 2.80 30.12
CA SER A 75 -11.96 1.89 30.98
C SER A 75 -11.64 0.41 30.67
N PRO A 76 -11.88 -0.52 31.60
CA PRO A 76 -11.69 -1.95 31.34
C PRO A 76 -12.51 -2.48 30.15
N GLU A 77 -13.69 -1.91 29.90
CA GLU A 77 -14.55 -2.28 28.76
C GLU A 77 -13.94 -1.81 27.43
N GLU A 78 -13.50 -0.56 27.36
CA GLU A 78 -12.79 -0.01 26.20
C GLU A 78 -11.48 -0.74 25.94
N PHE A 79 -10.76 -1.13 27.00
CA PHE A 79 -9.53 -1.91 26.88
C PHE A 79 -9.79 -3.27 26.21
N ARG A 80 -10.87 -3.96 26.61
CA ARG A 80 -11.28 -5.22 25.97
C ARG A 80 -11.63 -5.04 24.50
N LEU A 81 -12.29 -3.93 24.14
CA LEU A 81 -12.59 -3.61 22.75
C LEU A 81 -11.31 -3.37 21.93
N LEU A 82 -10.34 -2.64 22.48
CA LEU A 82 -9.05 -2.38 21.84
C LEU A 82 -8.23 -3.65 21.65
N GLN A 83 -8.26 -4.61 22.59
CA GLN A 83 -7.59 -5.90 22.44
C GLN A 83 -8.16 -6.73 21.27
N GLN A 84 -9.44 -6.55 20.96
CA GLN A 84 -10.13 -7.29 19.89
C GLN A 84 -10.15 -6.52 18.57
N ALA A 85 -9.77 -5.24 18.59
CA ALA A 85 -9.74 -4.40 17.41
C ALA A 85 -8.63 -4.87 16.44
N GLN A 86 -9.01 -5.02 15.17
CA GLN A 86 -8.08 -5.20 14.06
C GLN A 86 -7.96 -3.86 13.33
N ILE A 87 -6.72 -3.47 13.04
CA ILE A 87 -6.40 -2.33 12.15
C ILE A 87 -6.25 -2.81 10.70
#